data_AF-A0A928J3I6-F1
#
_entry.id   AF-A0A928J3I6-F1
#
_cell.length_a   1.000
_cell.length_b   1.000
_cell.length_c   1.000
_cell.angle_alpha   90.00
_cell.angle_beta   90.00
_cell.angle_gamma   90.00
#
_symmetry.space_group_name_H-M   'P 1'
#
loop_
_entity.id
_entity.type
_entity.pdbx_description
1 polymer ?
#
loop_
_entity_poly.entity_id
_entity_poly.type
_entity_poly.pdbx_seq_one_letter_code
_entity_poly.pdbx_strand_id
1 'polypeptide(L)'
;MRCRVYHDGCHYIAIAPGKRPYANWKPRPKKDHEKAFRELYRGTKMGYRQETENGVEYVPGMTGNEQKQYILETLQDTFGDAVDDWQEFVNQEFERERNNYCARAKRFRRKAFFNDWNYFVTFTYDDVKATEETFKQRLRRSLSNLHSRRDWTYMGCFERAEDTGRLHFHGLFHVPPGEMVGEIEERESYSTKQHKMQISCVNTWFEKRFGRNDFCPFTNDDIKRGTTLEYILKYIEKSGERIVYSRGIPSDEVANIAVEQCAAEYYNFVKKWILFDDWKTVDPAPRGVVEGEEAVEWLICFTGYEYENLSRYSP
;
A
#
# COMPACT_ATOMS: atom_id res chain seq x y z
N MET A 1 23.80 2.73 16.05
CA MET A 1 23.55 3.70 14.96
C MET A 1 22.05 4.02 14.85
N ARG A 2 21.66 5.28 14.66
CA ARG A 2 20.24 5.64 14.42
C ARG A 2 19.91 5.45 12.94
N CYS A 3 18.91 4.64 12.63
CA CYS A 3 18.55 4.23 11.27
C CYS A 3 17.03 4.33 11.04
N ARG A 4 16.62 4.34 9.75
CA ARG A 4 15.28 3.90 9.35
C ARG A 4 15.35 2.45 8.89
N VAL A 5 14.46 1.61 9.38
CA VAL A 5 14.38 0.19 9.06
C VAL A 5 13.11 -0.08 8.27
N TYR A 6 13.21 -0.82 7.17
CA TYR A 6 12.05 -1.29 6.39
C TYR A 6 12.27 -2.76 5.99
N HIS A 7 11.19 -3.48 5.73
CA HIS A 7 11.27 -4.83 5.17
C HIS A 7 11.14 -4.80 3.64
N ASP A 8 12.04 -5.46 2.92
CA ASP A 8 12.03 -5.45 1.44
C ASP A 8 11.30 -6.63 0.79
N GLY A 9 10.85 -7.57 1.61
CA GLY A 9 10.20 -8.81 1.20
C GLY A 9 11.00 -10.05 1.59
N CYS A 10 12.31 -9.89 1.77
CA CYS A 10 13.20 -10.95 2.22
C CYS A 10 13.91 -10.59 3.53
N HIS A 11 14.38 -9.36 3.68
CA HIS A 11 15.17 -8.94 4.85
C HIS A 11 14.72 -7.59 5.38
N TYR A 12 15.06 -7.34 6.65
CA TYR A 12 15.06 -6.01 7.24
C TYR A 12 16.28 -5.22 6.78
N ILE A 13 16.03 -4.03 6.25
CA ILE A 13 17.04 -3.14 5.69
C ILE A 13 17.09 -1.85 6.49
N ALA A 14 18.22 -1.59 7.14
CA ALA A 14 18.51 -0.32 7.79
C ALA A 14 19.19 0.66 6.81
N ILE A 15 18.75 1.92 6.85
CA ILE A 15 19.35 3.02 6.11
C ILE A 15 19.57 4.21 7.04
N ALA A 16 20.60 5.01 6.80
CA ALA A 16 20.77 6.25 7.54
C ALA A 16 19.53 7.16 7.39
N PRO A 17 19.06 7.82 8.46
CA PRO A 17 17.93 8.73 8.38
C PRO A 17 18.32 9.90 7.50
N GLY A 18 17.70 9.99 6.32
CA GLY A 18 17.98 11.06 5.38
C GLY A 18 17.52 12.40 5.94
N LYS A 19 18.36 13.43 5.79
CA LYS A 19 17.97 14.84 5.97
C LYS A 19 17.10 15.26 4.78
N ARG A 20 15.82 14.89 4.75
CA ARG A 20 14.91 15.48 3.76
C ARG A 20 14.32 16.74 4.37
N PRO A 21 14.71 17.95 3.91
CA PRO A 21 13.89 19.11 4.21
C PRO A 21 12.49 18.83 3.64
N TYR A 22 11.46 19.04 4.46
CA TYR A 22 10.11 19.18 3.95
C TYR A 22 10.11 20.43 3.07
N ALA A 23 10.29 20.26 1.76
CA ALA A 23 10.05 21.34 0.83
C ALA A 23 8.55 21.64 0.90
N ASN A 24 8.19 22.87 1.28
CA ASN A 24 6.83 23.39 1.21
C ASN A 24 6.43 23.56 -0.26
N TRP A 25 6.29 22.45 -0.98
CA TRP A 25 5.90 22.45 -2.37
C TRP A 25 4.40 22.72 -2.45
N LYS A 26 4.04 23.85 -3.04
CA LYS A 26 2.65 24.13 -3.41
C LYS A 26 2.42 23.61 -4.83
N PRO A 27 1.39 22.78 -5.06
CA PRO A 27 1.04 22.35 -6.40
C PRO A 27 0.64 23.56 -7.24
N ARG A 28 1.26 23.70 -8.42
CA ARG A 28 0.78 24.65 -9.42
C ARG A 28 -0.48 24.12 -10.12
N PRO A 29 -1.36 25.01 -10.61
CA PRO A 29 -2.40 24.62 -11.56
C PRO A 29 -1.78 23.90 -12.77
N LYS A 30 -2.48 22.87 -13.25
CA LYS A 30 -2.10 22.15 -14.47
C LYS A 30 -2.66 22.86 -15.69
N LYS A 31 -1.85 22.92 -16.75
CA LYS A 31 -2.28 23.39 -18.06
C LYS A 31 -3.22 22.36 -18.70
N ASP A 32 -4.02 22.78 -19.69
CA ASP A 32 -5.05 21.90 -20.26
C ASP A 32 -4.45 20.71 -21.02
N HIS A 33 -3.36 20.89 -21.76
CA HIS A 33 -2.64 19.77 -22.38
C HIS A 33 -2.09 18.76 -21.36
N GLU A 34 -1.73 19.19 -20.14
CA GLU A 34 -1.30 18.28 -19.06
C GLU A 34 -2.47 17.50 -18.43
N LYS A 35 -3.68 18.07 -18.46
CA LYS A 35 -4.90 17.36 -18.05
C LYS A 35 -5.30 16.36 -19.13
N ALA A 36 -5.31 16.78 -20.39
CA ALA A 36 -5.60 15.94 -21.54
C ALA A 36 -4.63 14.76 -21.63
N PHE A 37 -3.31 14.98 -21.46
CA PHE A 37 -2.33 13.89 -21.37
C PHE A 37 -2.75 12.83 -20.36
N ARG A 38 -3.16 13.24 -19.15
CA ARG A 38 -3.52 12.29 -18.07
C ARG A 38 -4.79 11.51 -18.37
N GLU A 39 -5.76 12.17 -19.00
CA GLU A 39 -7.01 11.53 -19.43
C GLU A 39 -6.73 10.51 -20.52
N LEU A 40 -6.00 10.90 -21.56
CA LEU A 40 -5.57 10.02 -22.65
C LEU A 40 -4.70 8.88 -22.13
N TYR A 41 -3.69 9.15 -21.30
CA TYR A 41 -2.81 8.13 -20.71
C TYR A 41 -3.58 7.06 -19.93
N ARG A 42 -4.60 7.47 -19.17
CA ARG A 42 -5.45 6.50 -18.44
C ARG A 42 -6.39 5.76 -19.37
N GLY A 43 -7.04 6.47 -20.28
CA GLY A 43 -8.02 5.89 -21.21
C GLY A 43 -7.40 4.86 -22.15
N THR A 44 -6.20 5.15 -22.66
CA THR A 44 -5.48 4.28 -23.61
C THR A 44 -4.78 3.10 -22.95
N LYS A 45 -4.38 3.22 -21.68
CA LYS A 45 -3.79 2.11 -20.90
C LYS A 45 -4.84 1.11 -20.42
N MET A 46 -6.07 1.59 -20.22
CA MET A 46 -7.21 0.75 -19.86
C MET A 46 -7.79 0.12 -21.12
N GLY A 47 -8.03 -1.19 -21.09
CA GLY A 47 -8.90 -1.80 -22.09
C GLY A 47 -10.35 -1.34 -21.88
N TYR A 48 -11.14 -1.37 -22.93
CA TYR A 48 -12.55 -1.02 -22.90
C TYR A 48 -13.39 -2.07 -23.60
N ARG A 49 -14.70 -2.02 -23.37
CA ARG A 49 -15.66 -2.90 -24.03
C ARG A 49 -16.39 -2.13 -25.11
N GLN A 50 -16.56 -2.77 -26.25
CA GLN A 50 -17.30 -2.24 -27.37
C GLN A 50 -18.40 -3.22 -27.75
N GLU A 51 -19.60 -2.69 -28.00
CA GLU A 51 -20.68 -3.47 -28.61
C GLU A 51 -20.38 -3.63 -30.09
N THR A 52 -20.39 -4.87 -30.57
CA THR A 52 -20.23 -5.26 -31.96
C THR A 52 -21.44 -6.07 -32.40
N GLU A 53 -21.58 -6.32 -33.70
CA GLU A 53 -22.65 -7.16 -34.27
C GLU A 53 -22.65 -8.59 -33.69
N ASN A 54 -21.51 -9.05 -33.16
CA ASN A 54 -21.33 -10.38 -32.58
C ASN A 54 -21.40 -10.40 -31.05
N GLY A 55 -21.74 -9.27 -30.40
CA GLY A 55 -21.87 -9.16 -28.94
C GLY A 55 -20.90 -8.14 -28.34
N VAL A 56 -20.51 -8.34 -27.07
CA VAL A 56 -19.59 -7.43 -26.37
C VAL A 56 -18.16 -7.94 -26.51
N GLU A 57 -17.32 -7.18 -27.18
CA GLU A 57 -15.89 -7.49 -27.34
C GLU A 57 -15.03 -6.64 -26.41
N TYR A 58 -13.98 -7.25 -25.83
CA TYR A 58 -12.99 -6.53 -25.03
C TYR A 58 -11.81 -6.11 -25.92
N VAL A 59 -11.61 -4.81 -26.04
CA VAL A 59 -10.45 -4.22 -26.69
C VAL A 59 -9.37 -3.99 -25.63
N PRO A 60 -8.20 -4.64 -25.72
CA PRO A 60 -7.12 -4.43 -24.77
C PRO A 60 -6.57 -3.00 -24.88
N GLY A 61 -6.00 -2.51 -23.77
CA GLY A 61 -5.28 -1.24 -23.78
C GLY A 61 -4.07 -1.29 -24.72
N MET A 62 -3.67 -0.13 -25.21
CA MET A 62 -2.55 0.03 -26.15
C MET A 62 -1.23 -0.40 -25.51
N THR A 63 -0.30 -0.91 -26.33
CA THR A 63 1.08 -1.12 -25.88
C THR A 63 1.77 0.21 -25.61
N GLY A 64 2.89 0.21 -24.86
CA GLY A 64 3.55 1.46 -24.46
C GLY A 64 3.99 2.35 -25.63
N ASN A 65 4.35 1.76 -26.77
CA ASN A 65 4.76 2.52 -27.96
C ASN A 65 3.55 3.06 -28.73
N GLU A 66 2.52 2.23 -28.97
CA GLU A 66 1.27 2.65 -29.62
C GLU A 66 0.59 3.76 -28.82
N GLN A 67 0.53 3.58 -27.50
CA GLN A 67 -0.01 4.54 -26.57
C GLN A 67 0.68 5.90 -26.70
N LYS A 68 2.02 5.89 -26.74
CA LYS A 68 2.84 7.09 -26.79
C LYS A 68 2.64 7.83 -28.11
N GLN A 69 2.57 7.10 -29.23
CA GLN A 69 2.33 7.67 -30.55
C GLN A 69 0.93 8.30 -30.65
N TYR A 70 -0.10 7.56 -30.21
CA TYR A 70 -1.47 8.06 -30.22
C TYR A 70 -1.63 9.34 -29.38
N ILE A 71 -1.05 9.37 -28.18
CA ILE A 71 -1.10 10.55 -27.30
C ILE A 71 -0.37 11.73 -27.93
N LEU A 72 0.79 11.49 -28.56
CA LEU A 72 1.55 12.52 -29.24
C LEU A 72 0.73 13.19 -30.35
N GLU A 73 0.20 12.38 -31.27
CA GLU A 73 -0.61 12.87 -32.39
C GLU A 73 -1.86 13.61 -31.90
N THR A 74 -2.58 13.03 -30.94
CA THR A 74 -3.81 13.62 -30.39
C THR A 74 -3.55 14.98 -29.73
N LEU A 75 -2.49 15.09 -28.93
CA LEU A 75 -2.16 16.34 -28.25
C LEU A 75 -1.68 17.41 -29.23
N GLN A 76 -0.86 17.02 -30.21
CA GLN A 76 -0.38 17.93 -31.24
C GLN A 76 -1.52 18.49 -32.09
N ASP A 77 -2.49 17.64 -32.49
CA ASP A 77 -3.67 18.05 -33.26
C ASP A 77 -4.60 18.96 -32.44
N THR A 78 -4.83 18.61 -31.17
CA THR A 78 -5.79 19.35 -30.32
C THR A 78 -5.25 20.70 -29.84
N PHE A 79 -3.96 20.79 -29.53
CA PHE A 79 -3.37 21.95 -28.85
C PHE A 79 -2.35 22.73 -29.70
N GLY A 80 -2.05 22.27 -30.92
CA GLY A 80 -1.17 22.97 -31.86
C GLY A 80 0.15 23.39 -31.23
N ASP A 81 0.50 24.67 -31.35
CA ASP A 81 1.79 25.22 -30.88
C ASP A 81 1.81 25.54 -29.37
N ALA A 82 0.91 24.98 -28.57
CA ALA A 82 0.91 25.21 -27.11
C ALA A 82 2.17 24.66 -26.39
N VAL A 83 2.95 23.82 -27.07
CA VAL A 83 4.20 23.21 -26.61
C VAL A 83 5.19 23.21 -27.78
N ASP A 84 6.42 23.70 -27.55
CA ASP A 84 7.45 23.81 -28.60
C ASP A 84 7.91 22.45 -29.14
N ASP A 85 7.99 21.44 -28.27
CA ASP A 85 8.37 20.08 -28.60
C ASP A 85 7.43 19.08 -27.92
N TRP A 86 6.42 18.63 -28.68
CA TRP A 86 5.46 17.64 -28.21
C TRP A 86 6.08 16.27 -27.93
N GLN A 87 7.08 15.88 -28.72
CA GLN A 87 7.74 14.59 -28.55
C GLN A 87 8.45 14.53 -27.20
N GLU A 88 9.20 15.58 -26.86
CA GLU A 88 9.89 15.70 -25.59
C GLU A 88 8.91 15.86 -24.42
N PHE A 89 7.85 16.66 -24.58
CA PHE A 89 6.80 16.78 -23.56
C PHE A 89 6.17 15.42 -23.22
N VAL A 90 5.76 14.65 -24.24
CA VAL A 90 5.17 13.32 -24.05
C VAL A 90 6.18 12.36 -23.41
N ASN A 91 7.45 12.37 -23.83
CA ASN A 91 8.50 11.56 -23.20
C ASN A 91 8.58 11.83 -21.69
N GLN A 92 8.68 13.10 -21.30
CA GLN A 92 8.81 13.50 -19.91
C GLN A 92 7.56 13.14 -19.08
N GLU A 93 6.35 13.30 -19.62
CA GLU A 93 5.14 12.91 -18.91
C GLU A 93 5.03 11.40 -18.71
N PHE A 94 5.43 10.58 -19.69
CA PHE A 94 5.54 9.12 -19.53
C PHE A 94 6.54 8.74 -18.45
N GLU A 95 7.72 9.39 -18.41
CA GLU A 95 8.69 9.17 -17.34
C GLU A 95 8.16 9.57 -15.97
N ARG A 96 7.43 10.70 -15.89
CA ARG A 96 6.77 11.15 -14.66
C ARG A 96 5.77 10.12 -14.17
N GLU A 97 4.91 9.59 -15.03
CA GLU A 97 3.94 8.56 -14.65
C GLU A 97 4.62 7.25 -14.22
N ARG A 98 5.69 6.82 -14.92
CA ARG A 98 6.51 5.67 -14.51
C ARG A 98 7.13 5.88 -13.13
N ASN A 99 7.76 7.04 -12.89
CA ASN A 99 8.39 7.36 -11.62
C ASN A 99 7.36 7.43 -10.47
N ASN A 100 6.20 8.02 -10.73
CA ASN A 100 5.08 8.06 -9.79
C ASN A 100 4.56 6.66 -9.45
N TYR A 101 4.42 5.79 -10.45
CA TYR A 101 4.07 4.39 -10.25
C TYR A 101 5.12 3.66 -9.41
N CYS A 102 6.39 3.72 -9.78
CA CYS A 102 7.49 3.09 -9.03
C CYS A 102 7.51 3.56 -7.56
N ALA A 103 7.28 4.85 -7.30
CA ALA A 103 7.19 5.38 -5.95
C ALA A 103 5.98 4.85 -5.17
N ARG A 104 4.81 4.75 -5.80
CA ARG A 104 3.60 4.15 -5.21
C ARG A 104 3.78 2.66 -4.94
N ALA A 105 4.30 1.91 -5.91
CA ALA A 105 4.56 0.48 -5.80
C ALA A 105 5.57 0.17 -4.69
N LYS A 106 6.67 0.93 -4.62
CA LYS A 106 7.65 0.81 -3.53
C LYS A 106 7.02 1.07 -2.17
N ARG A 107 6.18 2.09 -2.04
CA ARG A 107 5.47 2.39 -0.79
C ARG A 107 4.50 1.28 -0.42
N PHE A 108 3.74 0.77 -1.40
CA PHE A 108 2.81 -0.34 -1.21
C PHE A 108 3.55 -1.58 -0.70
N ARG A 109 4.59 -2.03 -1.41
CA ARG A 109 5.41 -3.19 -1.01
C ARG A 109 5.97 -3.03 0.40
N ARG A 110 6.56 -1.88 0.71
CA ARG A 110 7.08 -1.62 2.06
C ARG A 110 6.01 -1.70 3.14
N LYS A 111 4.80 -1.18 2.91
CA LYS A 111 3.71 -1.33 3.87
C LYS A 111 3.26 -2.78 4.00
N ALA A 112 3.10 -3.47 2.87
CA ALA A 112 2.68 -4.86 2.87
C ALA A 112 3.67 -5.75 3.64
N PHE A 113 4.97 -5.60 3.39
CA PHE A 113 6.01 -6.41 4.02
C PHE A 113 6.32 -6.03 5.47
N PHE A 114 6.01 -4.81 5.89
CA PHE A 114 6.38 -4.31 7.21
C PHE A 114 5.26 -4.44 8.24
N ASN A 115 4.08 -4.89 7.83
CA ASN A 115 2.92 -5.05 8.72
C ASN A 115 2.37 -6.47 8.58
N ASP A 116 1.73 -6.96 9.62
CA ASP A 116 1.07 -8.26 9.62
C ASP A 116 -0.34 -8.16 9.04
N TRP A 117 -0.71 -9.12 8.19
CA TRP A 117 -2.02 -9.22 7.57
C TRP A 117 -2.58 -10.61 7.81
N ASN A 118 -3.87 -10.72 8.10
CA ASN A 118 -4.54 -12.00 8.35
C ASN A 118 -5.67 -12.32 7.36
N TYR A 119 -6.06 -11.37 6.49
CA TYR A 119 -7.00 -11.62 5.41
C TYR A 119 -6.61 -10.92 4.11
N PHE A 120 -6.82 -11.62 2.98
CA PHE A 120 -6.96 -11.02 1.66
C PHE A 120 -8.45 -10.90 1.37
N VAL A 121 -8.92 -9.67 1.23
CA VAL A 121 -10.34 -9.37 1.13
C VAL A 121 -10.69 -8.86 -0.25
N THR A 122 -11.74 -9.44 -0.81
CA THR A 122 -12.38 -8.97 -2.04
C THR A 122 -13.81 -8.51 -1.73
N PHE A 123 -14.16 -7.29 -2.13
CA PHE A 123 -15.54 -6.80 -2.09
C PHE A 123 -16.09 -6.60 -3.50
N THR A 124 -17.31 -7.04 -3.72
CA THR A 124 -18.09 -6.80 -4.93
C THR A 124 -19.45 -6.27 -4.52
N TYR A 125 -19.79 -5.06 -4.95
CA TYR A 125 -21.10 -4.50 -4.59
C TYR A 125 -22.23 -5.23 -5.31
N ASP A 126 -23.44 -5.17 -4.77
CA ASP A 126 -24.70 -5.61 -5.34
C ASP A 126 -25.46 -4.38 -5.89
N ASP A 127 -25.93 -4.46 -7.13
CA ASP A 127 -26.56 -3.33 -7.86
C ASP A 127 -27.88 -2.90 -7.20
N VAL A 128 -28.54 -3.82 -6.49
CA VAL A 128 -29.76 -3.52 -5.72
C VAL A 128 -29.42 -2.68 -4.48
N LYS A 129 -28.20 -2.80 -3.95
CA LYS A 129 -27.79 -2.19 -2.67
C LYS A 129 -27.00 -0.90 -2.83
N ALA A 130 -26.31 -0.72 -3.95
CA ALA A 130 -25.45 0.42 -4.19
C ALA A 130 -25.19 0.64 -5.69
N THR A 131 -25.01 1.90 -6.06
CA THR A 131 -24.26 2.26 -7.27
C THR A 131 -22.76 2.16 -7.01
N GLU A 132 -21.95 2.25 -8.08
CA GLU A 132 -20.50 2.26 -7.96
C GLU A 132 -19.97 3.39 -7.05
N GLU A 133 -20.48 4.60 -7.21
CA GLU A 133 -20.08 5.79 -6.45
C GLU A 133 -20.41 5.62 -4.98
N THR A 134 -21.64 5.17 -4.71
CA THR A 134 -22.11 4.98 -3.33
C THR A 134 -21.40 3.80 -2.66
N PHE A 135 -21.06 2.73 -3.41
CA PHE A 135 -20.23 1.64 -2.92
C PHE A 135 -18.84 2.13 -2.52
N LYS A 136 -18.12 2.83 -3.42
CA LYS A 136 -16.79 3.36 -3.15
C LYS A 136 -16.78 4.27 -1.92
N GLN A 137 -17.77 5.15 -1.80
CA GLN A 137 -17.89 6.07 -0.66
C GLN A 137 -18.21 5.33 0.65
N ARG A 138 -19.24 4.47 0.66
CA ARG A 138 -19.71 3.76 1.86
C ARG A 138 -18.69 2.73 2.35
N LEU A 139 -18.01 2.03 1.45
CA LEU A 139 -16.94 1.09 1.81
C LEU A 139 -15.79 1.83 2.48
N ARG A 140 -15.25 2.90 1.86
CA ARG A 140 -14.16 3.71 2.45
C ARG A 140 -14.52 4.24 3.84
N ARG A 141 -15.74 4.75 4.00
CA ARG A 141 -16.23 5.24 5.30
C ARG A 141 -16.31 4.12 6.34
N SER A 142 -16.80 2.94 5.94
CA SER A 142 -16.91 1.78 6.83
C SER A 142 -15.52 1.31 7.28
N LEU A 143 -14.58 1.17 6.36
CA LEU A 143 -13.20 0.78 6.67
C LEU A 143 -12.51 1.79 7.58
N SER A 144 -12.68 3.10 7.31
CA SER A 144 -12.14 4.15 8.17
C SER A 144 -12.70 4.08 9.58
N ASN A 145 -14.00 3.81 9.73
CA ASN A 145 -14.62 3.67 11.05
C ASN A 145 -14.14 2.42 11.80
N LEU A 146 -13.98 1.30 11.10
CA LEU A 146 -13.46 0.06 11.68
C LEU A 146 -12.02 0.26 12.15
N HIS A 147 -11.20 0.95 11.35
CA HIS A 147 -9.86 1.33 11.79
C HIS A 147 -9.88 2.17 13.07
N SER A 148 -10.72 3.21 13.13
CA SER A 148 -10.75 4.11 14.30
C SER A 148 -11.42 3.52 15.55
N ARG A 149 -12.28 2.51 15.42
CA ARG A 149 -13.09 1.99 16.54
C ARG A 149 -12.68 0.59 17.00
N ARG A 150 -11.96 -0.14 16.15
CA ARG A 150 -11.67 -1.57 16.32
C ARG A 150 -10.24 -1.93 15.90
N ASP A 151 -9.40 -0.92 15.67
CA ASP A 151 -8.00 -1.05 15.28
C ASP A 151 -7.74 -1.93 14.05
N TRP A 152 -8.71 -2.03 13.15
CA TRP A 152 -8.49 -2.67 11.85
C TRP A 152 -7.40 -1.92 11.09
N THR A 153 -6.48 -2.65 10.47
CA THR A 153 -5.57 -2.08 9.47
C THR A 153 -5.91 -2.66 8.11
N TYR A 154 -5.82 -1.84 7.07
CA TYR A 154 -6.14 -2.30 5.72
C TYR A 154 -5.35 -1.51 4.68
N MET A 155 -5.05 -2.17 3.57
CA MET A 155 -4.52 -1.51 2.37
C MET A 155 -4.95 -2.22 1.10
N GLY A 156 -5.33 -1.47 0.07
CA GLY A 156 -5.90 -2.06 -1.13
C GLY A 156 -6.18 -1.06 -2.24
N CYS A 157 -6.85 -1.52 -3.29
CA CYS A 157 -7.26 -0.71 -4.42
C CYS A 157 -8.66 -1.09 -4.91
N PHE A 158 -9.34 -0.12 -5.52
CA PHE A 158 -10.51 -0.39 -6.34
C PHE A 158 -10.04 -0.80 -7.74
N GLU A 159 -10.67 -1.83 -8.30
CA GLU A 159 -10.42 -2.29 -9.66
C GLU A 159 -11.73 -2.56 -10.39
N ARG A 160 -11.68 -2.57 -11.73
CA ARG A 160 -12.78 -3.06 -12.56
C ARG A 160 -12.39 -4.43 -13.10
N ALA A 161 -13.27 -5.42 -12.91
CA ALA A 161 -13.02 -6.75 -13.44
C ALA A 161 -12.99 -6.73 -14.98
N GLU A 162 -12.00 -7.40 -15.58
CA GLU A 162 -11.83 -7.47 -17.04
C GLU A 162 -13.06 -8.10 -17.73
N ASP A 163 -13.71 -9.08 -17.07
CA ASP A 163 -14.84 -9.87 -17.59
C ASP A 163 -16.23 -9.25 -17.38
N THR A 164 -16.41 -8.29 -16.48
CA THR A 164 -17.73 -7.72 -16.19
C THR A 164 -17.74 -6.19 -16.17
N GLY A 165 -16.58 -5.54 -16.08
CA GLY A 165 -16.46 -4.08 -15.87
C GLY A 165 -16.91 -3.61 -14.48
N ARG A 166 -17.40 -4.52 -13.64
CA ARG A 166 -17.94 -4.23 -12.30
C ARG A 166 -16.81 -3.76 -11.39
N LEU A 167 -17.10 -2.80 -10.52
CA LEU A 167 -16.14 -2.31 -9.53
C LEU A 167 -16.00 -3.29 -8.37
N HIS A 168 -14.76 -3.68 -8.09
CA HIS A 168 -14.36 -4.49 -6.96
C HIS A 168 -13.37 -3.71 -6.09
N PHE A 169 -13.20 -4.14 -4.85
CA PHE A 169 -12.09 -3.71 -4.00
C PHE A 169 -11.30 -4.92 -3.56
N HIS A 170 -9.99 -4.91 -3.78
CA HIS A 170 -9.07 -5.89 -3.22
C HIS A 170 -8.19 -5.24 -2.19
N GLY A 171 -7.96 -5.90 -1.07
CA GLY A 171 -7.04 -5.40 -0.07
C GLY A 171 -6.53 -6.46 0.90
N LEU A 172 -5.43 -6.11 1.54
CA LEU A 172 -4.88 -6.80 2.70
C LEU A 172 -5.49 -6.18 3.95
N PHE A 173 -5.87 -7.03 4.89
CA PHE A 173 -6.52 -6.65 6.13
C PHE A 173 -5.84 -7.32 7.32
N HIS A 174 -5.70 -6.55 8.39
CA HIS A 174 -5.45 -7.05 9.71
C HIS A 174 -6.67 -6.76 10.57
N VAL A 175 -7.32 -7.81 11.04
CA VAL A 175 -8.40 -7.72 12.02
C VAL A 175 -7.87 -8.21 13.37
N PRO A 176 -7.81 -7.36 14.41
CA PRO A 176 -7.36 -7.79 15.72
C PRO A 176 -8.25 -8.91 16.29
N PRO A 177 -7.70 -9.77 17.18
CA PRO A 177 -8.49 -10.80 17.85
C PRO A 177 -9.72 -10.22 18.55
N GLY A 178 -10.90 -10.80 18.31
CA GLY A 178 -12.17 -10.35 18.90
C GLY A 178 -12.81 -9.13 18.23
N GLU A 179 -12.15 -8.50 17.25
CA GLU A 179 -12.64 -7.25 16.61
C GLU A 179 -13.34 -7.46 15.27
N MET A 180 -13.56 -8.72 14.87
CA MET A 180 -14.31 -9.05 13.66
C MET A 180 -15.76 -8.55 13.79
N VAL A 181 -16.25 -7.85 12.76
CA VAL A 181 -17.65 -7.42 12.69
C VAL A 181 -18.45 -8.43 11.89
N GLY A 182 -19.57 -8.89 12.45
CA GLY A 182 -20.30 -10.03 11.88
C GLY A 182 -19.53 -11.34 12.05
N GLU A 183 -19.96 -12.34 11.30
CA GLU A 183 -19.42 -13.69 11.33
C GLU A 183 -18.84 -14.02 9.96
N ILE A 184 -17.78 -14.86 9.95
CA ILE A 184 -17.26 -15.44 8.71
C ILE A 184 -17.92 -16.81 8.54
N GLU A 185 -18.65 -16.96 7.44
CA GLU A 185 -19.28 -18.21 7.04
C GLU A 185 -18.54 -18.78 5.83
N GLU A 186 -18.12 -20.03 5.89
CA GLU A 186 -17.62 -20.73 4.72
C GLU A 186 -18.79 -21.16 3.82
N ARG A 187 -18.72 -20.80 2.55
CA ARG A 187 -19.72 -21.19 1.56
C ARG A 187 -19.04 -21.81 0.35
N GLU A 188 -19.52 -23.00 -0.01
CA GLU A 188 -19.08 -23.71 -1.19
C GLU A 188 -19.84 -23.21 -2.42
N SER A 189 -19.10 -22.93 -3.49
CA SER A 189 -19.67 -22.59 -4.78
C SER A 189 -18.88 -23.25 -5.90
N TYR A 190 -19.59 -23.68 -6.96
CA TYR A 190 -18.93 -24.20 -8.15
C TYR A 190 -18.52 -23.04 -9.05
N SER A 191 -17.21 -22.90 -9.29
CA SER A 191 -16.69 -21.93 -10.24
C SER A 191 -16.74 -22.50 -11.64
N THR A 192 -17.68 -22.03 -12.46
CA THR A 192 -17.80 -22.42 -13.87
C THR A 192 -16.56 -22.02 -14.67
N LYS A 193 -15.94 -20.88 -14.35
CA LYS A 193 -14.72 -20.40 -15.02
C LYS A 193 -13.50 -21.29 -14.75
N GLN A 194 -13.37 -21.79 -13.53
CA GLN A 194 -12.22 -22.63 -13.13
C GLN A 194 -12.55 -24.12 -13.12
N HIS A 195 -13.78 -24.49 -13.48
CA HIS A 195 -14.32 -25.85 -13.43
C HIS A 195 -14.00 -26.59 -12.12
N LYS A 196 -14.11 -25.89 -10.98
CA LYS A 196 -13.82 -26.46 -9.66
C LYS A 196 -14.66 -25.86 -8.55
N MET A 197 -14.85 -26.63 -7.48
CA MET A 197 -15.40 -26.14 -6.22
C MET A 197 -14.46 -25.10 -5.61
N GLN A 198 -15.04 -24.02 -5.12
CA GLN A 198 -14.36 -22.94 -4.41
C GLN A 198 -15.08 -22.71 -3.09
N ILE A 199 -14.29 -22.60 -2.02
CA ILE A 199 -14.77 -22.17 -0.72
C ILE A 199 -14.52 -20.67 -0.64
N SER A 200 -15.57 -19.89 -0.38
CA SER A 200 -15.47 -18.46 -0.06
C SER A 200 -15.77 -18.25 1.42
N CYS A 201 -15.00 -17.38 2.06
CA CYS A 201 -15.15 -16.99 3.45
C CYS A 201 -15.98 -15.69 3.50
N VAL A 202 -17.30 -15.81 3.61
CA VAL A 202 -18.21 -14.66 3.50
C VAL A 202 -18.39 -14.00 4.86
N ASN A 203 -18.12 -12.70 4.95
CA ASN A 203 -18.48 -11.91 6.13
C ASN A 203 -19.93 -11.42 6.06
N THR A 204 -20.75 -11.81 7.04
CA THR A 204 -22.20 -11.53 7.07
C THR A 204 -22.53 -10.03 7.20
N TRP A 205 -21.70 -9.26 7.91
CA TRP A 205 -21.92 -7.83 8.11
C TRP A 205 -21.70 -7.02 6.83
N PHE A 206 -20.66 -7.38 6.06
CA PHE A 206 -20.36 -6.78 4.77
C PHE A 206 -21.34 -7.28 3.70
N GLU A 207 -21.74 -8.55 3.74
CA GLU A 207 -22.72 -9.11 2.81
C GLU A 207 -24.03 -8.36 2.84
N LYS A 208 -24.57 -8.15 4.05
CA LYS A 208 -25.80 -7.40 4.24
C LYS A 208 -25.72 -5.98 3.65
N ARG A 209 -24.58 -5.31 3.77
CA ARG A 209 -24.41 -3.88 3.41
C ARG A 209 -24.04 -3.62 1.97
N PHE A 210 -23.19 -4.48 1.41
CA PHE A 210 -22.54 -4.23 0.13
C PHE A 210 -22.85 -5.32 -0.88
N GLY A 211 -23.03 -6.57 -0.45
CA GLY A 211 -23.16 -7.72 -1.36
C GLY A 211 -21.97 -8.67 -1.22
N ARG A 212 -21.63 -9.36 -2.30
CA ARG A 212 -20.63 -10.44 -2.29
C ARG A 212 -19.28 -9.95 -1.74
N ASN A 213 -18.73 -10.71 -0.82
CA ASN A 213 -17.40 -10.48 -0.28
C ASN A 213 -16.72 -11.81 0.03
N ASP A 214 -15.39 -11.77 0.11
CA ASP A 214 -14.57 -12.94 0.41
C ASP A 214 -13.40 -12.52 1.29
N PHE A 215 -13.31 -13.07 2.50
CA PHE A 215 -12.28 -12.85 3.51
C PHE A 215 -11.36 -14.08 3.55
N CYS A 216 -10.58 -14.27 2.50
CA CYS A 216 -9.65 -15.39 2.44
C CYS A 216 -8.59 -15.23 3.55
N PRO A 217 -8.41 -16.24 4.43
CA PRO A 217 -7.30 -16.25 5.37
C PRO A 217 -5.98 -16.04 4.63
N PHE A 218 -5.09 -15.27 5.25
CA PHE A 218 -3.87 -14.82 4.60
C PHE A 218 -2.73 -14.79 5.59
N THR A 219 -1.55 -15.20 5.14
CA THR A 219 -0.37 -15.34 5.99
C THR A 219 0.81 -14.53 5.44
N ASN A 220 1.82 -14.33 6.28
CA ASN A 220 3.07 -13.69 5.85
C ASN A 220 3.79 -14.51 4.75
N ASP A 221 3.59 -15.84 4.69
CA ASP A 221 4.14 -16.67 3.63
C ASP A 221 3.47 -16.40 2.28
N ASP A 222 2.16 -16.11 2.27
CA ASP A 222 1.44 -15.72 1.06
C ASP A 222 1.94 -14.38 0.49
N ILE A 223 2.35 -13.47 1.37
CA ILE A 223 2.98 -12.19 0.99
C ILE A 223 4.34 -12.43 0.34
N LYS A 224 5.17 -13.29 0.94
CA LYS A 224 6.52 -13.61 0.45
C LYS A 224 6.49 -14.27 -0.93
N ARG A 225 5.44 -15.06 -1.24
CA ARG A 225 5.22 -15.63 -2.58
C ARG A 225 4.95 -14.56 -3.66
N GLY A 226 4.64 -13.33 -3.28
CA GLY A 226 4.60 -12.16 -4.16
C GLY A 226 3.39 -12.06 -5.09
N THR A 227 2.74 -13.16 -5.44
CA THR A 227 1.61 -13.20 -6.40
C THR A 227 0.45 -12.29 -6.03
N THR A 228 0.09 -12.22 -4.75
CA THR A 228 -0.98 -11.35 -4.24
C THR A 228 -0.63 -9.86 -4.33
N LEU A 229 0.62 -9.51 -4.02
CA LEU A 229 1.07 -8.12 -4.12
C LEU A 229 1.15 -7.69 -5.58
N GLU A 230 1.66 -8.54 -6.46
CA GLU A 230 1.69 -8.30 -7.90
C GLU A 230 0.30 -8.17 -8.48
N TYR A 231 -0.65 -8.99 -8.02
CA TYR A 231 -2.05 -8.87 -8.37
C TYR A 231 -2.57 -7.47 -8.02
N ILE A 232 -2.45 -7.00 -6.77
CA ILE A 232 -2.92 -5.65 -6.39
C ILE A 232 -2.15 -4.55 -7.14
N LEU A 233 -0.83 -4.70 -7.31
CA LEU A 233 0.01 -3.72 -8.02
C LEU A 233 -0.33 -3.59 -9.50
N LYS A 234 -0.70 -4.69 -10.17
CA LYS A 234 -1.19 -4.70 -11.56
C LYS A 234 -2.37 -3.72 -11.71
N TYR A 235 -3.29 -3.68 -10.76
CA TYR A 235 -4.45 -2.78 -10.83
C TYR A 235 -4.15 -1.34 -10.42
N ILE A 236 -3.19 -1.13 -9.50
CA ILE A 236 -2.65 0.21 -9.19
C ILE A 236 -2.01 0.82 -10.44
N GLU A 237 -1.37 0.00 -11.27
CA GLU A 237 -0.74 0.44 -12.51
C GLU A 237 -1.75 0.76 -13.61
N LYS A 238 -2.71 -0.15 -13.86
CA LYS A 238 -3.69 -0.03 -14.95
C LYS A 238 -4.67 1.11 -14.73
N SER A 239 -5.33 1.14 -13.56
CA SER A 239 -6.45 2.07 -13.31
C SER A 239 -6.00 3.50 -12.99
N GLY A 240 -4.73 3.70 -12.62
CA GLY A 240 -4.24 4.95 -12.06
C GLY A 240 -4.89 5.32 -10.72
N GLU A 241 -5.76 4.46 -10.16
CA GLU A 241 -6.46 4.67 -8.91
C GLU A 241 -5.46 4.85 -7.76
N ARG A 242 -5.90 5.60 -6.75
CA ARG A 242 -5.10 5.78 -5.54
C ARG A 242 -5.30 4.59 -4.63
N ILE A 243 -4.19 4.02 -4.18
CA ILE A 243 -4.18 3.03 -3.10
C ILE A 243 -4.94 3.63 -1.91
N VAL A 244 -5.82 2.83 -1.33
CA VAL A 244 -6.53 3.14 -0.10
C VAL A 244 -5.86 2.37 1.02
N TYR A 245 -5.55 3.04 2.12
CA TYR A 245 -5.00 2.39 3.30
C TYR A 245 -5.44 3.14 4.56
N SER A 246 -5.51 2.44 5.69
CA SER A 246 -5.78 3.07 6.98
C SER A 246 -4.68 4.07 7.36
N ARG A 247 -5.04 5.05 8.20
CA ARG A 247 -4.12 6.10 8.62
C ARG A 247 -3.06 5.48 9.54
N GLY A 248 -1.82 5.94 9.40
CA GLY A 248 -0.75 5.56 10.32
C GLY A 248 -0.07 4.22 10.04
N ILE A 249 -0.47 3.45 9.02
CA ILE A 249 0.25 2.21 8.65
C ILE A 249 1.72 2.56 8.36
N PRO A 250 2.70 2.00 9.08
CA PRO A 250 4.11 2.26 8.83
C PRO A 250 4.59 1.64 7.51
N SER A 251 5.57 2.27 6.86
CA SER A 251 6.35 1.67 5.75
C SER A 251 7.81 1.44 6.12
N ASP A 252 8.18 1.95 7.28
CA ASP A 252 9.48 1.92 7.91
C ASP A 252 9.29 2.40 9.35
N GLU A 253 10.27 2.14 10.19
CA GLU A 253 10.37 2.72 11.53
C GLU A 253 11.76 3.29 11.79
N VAL A 254 11.87 4.19 12.77
CA VAL A 254 13.15 4.74 13.21
C VAL A 254 13.62 3.94 14.41
N ALA A 255 14.80 3.35 14.32
CA ALA A 255 15.36 2.49 15.37
C ALA A 255 16.84 2.81 15.60
N ASN A 256 17.34 2.53 16.81
CA ASN A 256 18.77 2.49 17.06
C ASN A 256 19.24 1.03 16.93
N ILE A 257 20.14 0.79 15.99
CA ILE A 257 20.63 -0.55 15.65
C ILE A 257 22.07 -0.70 16.15
N ALA A 258 22.36 -1.78 16.87
CA ALA A 258 23.72 -2.14 17.26
C ALA A 258 24.44 -2.77 16.05
N VAL A 259 25.76 -2.58 15.90
CA VAL A 259 26.48 -3.02 14.69
C VAL A 259 26.45 -4.55 14.57
N GLU A 260 26.40 -5.23 15.70
CA GLU A 260 26.34 -6.68 15.84
C GLU A 260 25.04 -7.28 15.31
N GLN A 261 23.99 -6.46 15.19
CA GLN A 261 22.70 -6.86 14.59
C GLN A 261 22.71 -6.75 13.05
N CYS A 262 23.80 -6.26 12.45
CA CYS A 262 23.96 -6.17 11.01
C CYS A 262 24.63 -7.43 10.47
N ALA A 263 23.90 -8.19 9.65
CA ALA A 263 24.43 -9.36 8.96
C ALA A 263 25.42 -8.97 7.83
N ALA A 264 25.12 -7.88 7.11
CA ALA A 264 25.96 -7.39 6.03
C ALA A 264 25.72 -5.91 5.75
N GLU A 265 26.70 -5.25 5.14
CA GLU A 265 26.53 -3.92 4.56
C GLU A 265 26.62 -3.96 3.04
N TYR A 266 25.86 -3.09 2.38
CA TYR A 266 25.94 -2.94 0.94
C TYR A 266 25.64 -1.50 0.51
N TYR A 267 26.08 -1.14 -0.69
CA TYR A 267 25.83 0.17 -1.27
C TYR A 267 24.90 0.07 -2.48
N ASN A 268 23.81 0.81 -2.44
CA ASN A 268 22.90 0.96 -3.57
C ASN A 268 22.25 2.34 -3.52
N PHE A 269 22.84 3.29 -4.25
CA PHE A 269 22.66 4.76 -4.17
C PHE A 269 22.98 5.38 -2.80
N VAL A 270 22.79 4.63 -1.72
CA VAL A 270 23.13 4.97 -0.32
C VAL A 270 23.69 3.72 0.37
N LYS A 271 24.46 3.93 1.45
CA LYS A 271 24.88 2.85 2.34
C LYS A 271 23.67 2.25 3.07
N LYS A 272 23.60 0.92 3.12
CA LYS A 272 22.53 0.15 3.74
C LYS A 272 23.11 -1.01 4.55
N TRP A 273 22.35 -1.47 5.53
CA TRP A 273 22.68 -2.64 6.33
C TRP A 273 21.53 -3.64 6.27
N ILE A 274 21.87 -4.90 6.10
CA ILE A 274 20.95 -6.04 6.23
C ILE A 274 20.97 -6.44 7.70
N LEU A 275 19.80 -6.53 8.33
CA LEU A 275 19.67 -6.93 9.73
C LEU A 275 19.33 -8.41 9.84
N PHE A 276 19.67 -9.02 10.98
CA PHE A 276 19.11 -10.32 11.36
C PHE A 276 17.60 -10.19 11.65
N ASP A 277 16.86 -11.31 11.54
CA ASP A 277 15.40 -11.32 11.70
C ASP A 277 14.94 -10.97 13.12
N ASP A 278 15.76 -11.29 14.12
CA ASP A 278 15.52 -11.03 15.54
C ASP A 278 16.04 -9.65 16.01
N TRP A 279 16.29 -8.75 15.07
CA TRP A 279 16.76 -7.41 15.38
C TRP A 279 15.78 -6.67 16.29
N LYS A 280 16.34 -5.78 17.12
CA LYS A 280 15.60 -4.93 18.05
C LYS A 280 16.24 -3.57 18.16
N THR A 281 15.41 -2.55 18.36
CA THR A 281 15.94 -1.24 18.75
C THR A 281 16.64 -1.37 20.09
N VAL A 282 17.86 -0.83 20.19
CA VAL A 282 18.54 -0.66 21.47
C VAL A 282 18.22 0.71 22.04
N ASP A 283 18.23 0.82 23.37
CA ASP A 283 18.17 2.14 23.98
C ASP A 283 19.34 2.98 23.48
N PRO A 284 19.11 4.25 23.13
CA PRO A 284 20.23 5.14 22.85
C PRO A 284 21.05 5.20 24.14
N ALA A 285 22.34 4.82 24.06
CA ALA A 285 23.27 5.03 25.16
C ALA A 285 23.07 6.46 25.70
N PRO A 286 22.95 6.65 27.03
CA PRO A 286 22.71 7.96 27.60
C PRO A 286 23.73 8.95 27.02
N ARG A 287 23.24 10.10 26.54
CA ARG A 287 24.12 11.14 26.02
C ARG A 287 24.99 11.65 27.17
N GLY A 288 26.22 11.16 27.23
CA GLY A 288 27.25 11.69 28.11
C GLY A 288 28.07 10.60 28.76
N VAL A 289 29.03 10.03 28.02
CA VAL A 289 30.42 9.95 28.50
C VAL A 289 31.28 10.18 27.27
N VAL A 290 31.87 11.37 27.19
CA VAL A 290 33.02 11.63 26.33
C VAL A 290 34.17 10.87 26.98
N GLU A 291 34.86 10.01 26.24
CA GLU A 291 36.07 9.33 26.74
C GLU A 291 37.05 10.37 27.29
N GLY A 292 37.37 10.25 28.58
CA GLY A 292 38.27 11.15 29.28
C GLY A 292 38.24 10.90 30.79
N GLU A 293 39.13 9.99 31.21
CA GLU A 293 39.63 9.78 32.58
C GLU A 293 38.69 9.12 33.62
N GLU A 294 39.20 7.98 34.09
CA GLU A 294 38.94 7.27 35.35
C GLU A 294 37.56 6.62 35.56
N ALA A 295 37.58 5.30 35.39
CA ALA A 295 36.64 4.37 35.99
C ALA A 295 36.65 4.52 37.51
N VAL A 296 35.53 4.94 38.09
CA VAL A 296 35.21 4.69 39.50
C VAL A 296 33.74 4.34 39.65
N GLU A 297 33.52 3.08 40.03
CA GLU A 297 32.37 2.51 40.74
C GLU A 297 30.94 2.85 40.29
N TRP A 298 30.29 1.89 39.62
CA TRP A 298 28.92 1.47 40.00
C TRP A 298 28.79 -0.04 39.85
N LEU A 299 29.30 -0.76 40.85
CA LEU A 299 28.85 -2.09 41.22
C LEU A 299 27.91 -1.92 42.42
N ILE A 300 26.82 -2.70 42.48
CA ILE A 300 25.90 -2.89 43.63
C ILE A 300 24.89 -1.72 43.78
N CYS A 301 23.56 -1.87 43.63
CA CYS A 301 22.66 -2.78 44.34
C CYS A 301 21.46 -3.21 43.47
N PHE A 302 21.41 -4.49 43.11
CA PHE A 302 20.14 -5.22 42.93
C PHE A 302 19.96 -6.09 44.18
N THR A 303 18.94 -5.79 44.98
CA THR A 303 18.19 -6.63 45.94
C THR A 303 17.30 -5.62 46.70
N GLY A 304 15.98 -5.58 46.54
CA GLY A 304 15.03 -6.60 46.96
C GLY A 304 14.61 -6.32 48.40
N TYR A 305 13.37 -5.82 48.60
CA TYR A 305 12.47 -5.88 49.78
C TYR A 305 11.69 -4.57 50.02
N GLU A 306 10.44 -4.56 49.54
CA GLU A 306 9.18 -4.52 50.31
C GLU A 306 8.88 -3.44 51.39
N TYR A 307 7.59 -3.07 51.39
CA TYR A 307 6.72 -2.49 52.44
C TYR A 307 6.51 -0.96 52.58
N GLU A 308 5.25 -0.59 52.28
CA GLU A 308 4.31 0.28 53.01
C GLU A 308 4.42 1.81 53.02
N ASN A 309 3.31 2.42 52.54
CA ASN A 309 2.53 3.52 53.11
C ASN A 309 3.29 4.70 53.76
N LEU A 310 3.11 5.91 53.20
CA LEU A 310 2.28 6.94 53.84
C LEU A 310 2.09 8.17 52.94
N SER A 311 0.86 8.66 53.00
CA SER A 311 0.34 9.92 52.48
C SER A 311 1.25 11.12 52.72
N ARG A 312 1.27 12.09 51.78
CA ARG A 312 0.68 13.43 51.97
C ARG A 312 1.17 14.48 50.96
N TYR A 313 0.21 15.30 50.54
CA TYR A 313 0.30 16.66 49.96
C TYR A 313 0.73 16.83 48.48
N SER A 314 -0.30 16.97 47.63
CA SER A 314 -0.43 18.06 46.63
C SER A 314 -0.52 19.42 47.36
N PRO A 315 -0.30 20.58 46.72
CA PRO A 315 -0.74 20.96 45.37
C PRO A 315 0.25 20.64 44.26
#